data_AF-A0A9Q1BHR7-F1
#
_entry.id   AF-A0A9Q1BHR7-F1
#
_cell.length_a   1.000
_cell.length_b   1.000
_cell.length_c   1.000
_cell.angle_alpha   90.00
_cell.angle_beta   90.00
_cell.angle_gamma   90.00
#
_symmetry.space_group_name_H-M   'P 1'
#
loop_
_entity.id
_entity.type
_entity.pdbx_description
1 polymer ?
#
loop_
_entity_poly.entity_id
_entity_poly.type
_entity_poly.pdbx_seq_one_letter_code
_entity_poly.pdbx_strand_id
1 'polypeptide(L)'
;MYLDRAVRLAGPLLVTTSRRHFAANVDTRRYFSQGVISEEKALNRKSGPLHGIRILDLTRILAGPFCSMLFGDLGAEVIKIEQPGKGDDTRNWGPPFQGDQSCYFLSINRNKKSVAVNLKTPEGKDLIQKIFPGNYIFRFCGLITTGFGSDGPYAHRSGYDVVAAAMGGLMHITGPEGGDPCRVGVAMTDLATGLYAKGAILAALYQREKTGIGQRIDCDLLSTQVRNFS
;
A
#
# COMPACT_ATOMS: atom_id res chain seq x y z
N MET A 1 9.22 22.95 -27.41
CA MET A 1 8.56 22.21 -28.52
C MET A 1 8.57 20.68 -28.37
N TYR A 2 9.12 20.09 -27.29
CA TYR A 2 9.18 18.62 -27.09
C TYR A 2 8.37 18.07 -25.89
N LEU A 3 7.72 18.91 -25.09
CA LEU A 3 6.90 18.49 -23.93
C LEU A 3 5.40 18.34 -24.23
N ASP A 4 4.94 18.81 -25.41
CA ASP A 4 3.51 18.97 -25.71
C ASP A 4 2.89 17.79 -26.50
N ARG A 5 3.70 16.78 -26.88
CA ARG A 5 3.23 15.60 -27.63
C ARG A 5 2.93 14.37 -26.77
N ALA A 6 3.44 14.26 -25.55
CA ALA A 6 3.22 13.08 -24.71
C ALA A 6 1.82 13.02 -24.08
N VAL A 7 1.12 14.15 -23.99
CA VAL A 7 -0.22 14.26 -23.38
C VAL A 7 -1.34 13.77 -24.32
N ARG A 8 -1.06 13.60 -25.63
CA ARG A 8 -2.10 13.24 -26.63
C ARG A 8 -2.25 11.75 -26.92
N LEU A 9 -1.42 10.87 -26.35
CA LEU A 9 -1.42 9.43 -26.67
C LEU A 9 -2.06 8.52 -25.62
N ALA A 10 -2.51 9.06 -24.47
CA ALA A 10 -3.30 8.33 -23.51
C ALA A 10 -4.79 8.66 -23.73
N GLY A 11 -5.48 7.81 -24.50
CA GLY A 11 -6.94 7.79 -24.53
C GLY A 11 -7.53 7.62 -23.12
N PRO A 12 -8.85 7.82 -22.95
CA PRO A 12 -9.48 7.94 -21.63
C PRO A 12 -9.23 6.68 -20.80
N LEU A 13 -8.40 6.81 -19.76
CA LEU A 13 -8.23 5.78 -18.75
C LEU A 13 -9.55 5.65 -17.95
N LEU A 14 -10.14 4.46 -17.98
CA LEU A 14 -11.21 4.08 -17.07
C LEU A 14 -10.67 4.05 -15.63
N VAL A 15 -10.91 5.11 -14.86
CA VAL A 15 -10.84 5.10 -13.40
C VAL A 15 -12.22 4.70 -12.90
N THR A 16 -12.38 3.46 -12.44
CA THR A 16 -13.66 2.97 -11.94
C THR A 16 -13.80 3.23 -10.44
N THR A 17 -14.77 4.06 -10.07
CA THR A 17 -15.44 3.99 -8.77
C THR A 17 -16.82 3.36 -9.04
N SER A 18 -17.13 2.22 -8.42
CA SER A 18 -18.37 1.43 -8.62
C SER A 18 -19.65 2.30 -8.63
N ARG A 19 -20.70 2.09 -9.45
CA ARG A 19 -21.40 0.87 -9.90
C ARG A 19 -22.07 1.01 -11.29
N ARG A 20 -22.29 -0.15 -11.91
CA ARG A 20 -22.92 -0.55 -13.20
C ARG A 20 -24.03 0.34 -13.80
N HIS A 21 -23.90 0.76 -15.06
CA HIS A 21 -24.60 0.27 -16.27
C HIS A 21 -24.19 1.10 -17.52
N PHE A 22 -24.06 0.40 -18.66
CA PHE A 22 -24.21 0.81 -20.07
C PHE A 22 -23.79 2.21 -20.57
N ALA A 23 -22.95 2.18 -21.60
CA ALA A 23 -22.63 3.19 -22.61
C ALA A 23 -23.34 4.55 -22.54
N ALA A 24 -22.56 5.61 -22.26
CA ALA A 24 -22.78 6.95 -22.81
C ALA A 24 -21.48 7.76 -22.68
N ASN A 25 -21.14 8.52 -23.71
CA ASN A 25 -20.04 9.50 -23.70
C ASN A 25 -20.27 10.51 -22.55
N VAL A 26 -19.37 10.55 -21.56
CA VAL A 26 -19.43 11.54 -20.47
C VAL A 26 -18.27 12.52 -20.59
N ASP A 27 -18.62 13.78 -20.85
CA ASP A 27 -17.73 14.94 -20.88
C ASP A 27 -17.13 15.21 -19.50
N THR A 28 -15.79 15.14 -19.42
CA THR A 28 -14.99 15.28 -18.19
C THR A 28 -15.03 16.68 -17.59
N ARG A 29 -15.61 17.68 -18.28
CA ARG A 29 -15.72 19.06 -17.76
C ARG A 29 -16.77 19.23 -16.67
N ARG A 30 -17.76 18.35 -16.58
CA ARG A 30 -18.91 18.51 -15.66
C ARG A 30 -18.63 18.10 -14.20
N TYR A 31 -17.57 17.34 -13.94
CA TYR A 31 -17.23 16.92 -12.57
C TYR A 31 -16.56 18.01 -11.73
N PHE A 32 -16.16 19.14 -12.33
CA PHE A 32 -15.58 20.27 -11.61
C PHE A 32 -16.61 21.28 -11.06
N SER A 33 -17.89 21.18 -11.41
CA SER A 33 -18.88 22.23 -11.10
C SER A 33 -19.85 21.93 -9.96
N GLN A 34 -19.64 20.88 -9.15
CA GLN A 34 -20.46 20.61 -7.96
C GLN A 34 -19.58 20.59 -6.71
N GLY A 35 -19.51 21.76 -6.06
CA GLY A 35 -18.60 22.07 -4.97
C GLY A 35 -18.89 21.34 -3.66
N VAL A 36 -18.11 20.29 -3.38
CA VAL A 36 -17.96 19.70 -2.03
C VAL A 36 -16.49 19.55 -1.61
N ILE A 37 -15.53 20.09 -2.38
CA ILE A 37 -14.13 20.18 -1.96
C ILE A 37 -13.62 21.56 -2.38
N SER A 38 -13.26 22.40 -1.41
CA SER A 38 -12.63 23.70 -1.69
C SER A 38 -11.33 23.49 -2.47
N GLU A 39 -11.06 24.33 -3.47
CA GLU A 39 -9.84 24.29 -4.29
C GLU A 39 -8.54 24.25 -3.44
N GLU A 40 -8.58 24.79 -2.22
CA GLU A 40 -7.51 24.72 -1.22
C GLU A 40 -7.03 23.29 -0.89
N LYS A 41 -7.94 22.30 -0.80
CA LYS A 41 -7.54 20.91 -0.52
C LYS A 41 -6.93 20.22 -1.73
N ALA A 42 -7.29 20.64 -2.95
CA ALA A 42 -6.70 20.13 -4.18
C ALA A 42 -5.28 20.69 -4.42
N LEU A 43 -5.03 21.94 -3.99
CA LEU A 43 -3.69 22.55 -4.01
C LEU A 43 -2.69 21.84 -3.09
N ASN A 44 -3.15 21.18 -2.02
CA ASN A 44 -2.25 20.56 -1.03
C ASN A 44 -1.57 19.25 -1.51
N ARG A 45 -1.98 18.68 -2.66
CA ARG A 45 -1.31 17.51 -3.27
C ARG A 45 0.05 17.83 -3.89
N LYS A 46 0.44 19.10 -3.97
CA LYS A 46 1.78 19.55 -4.41
C LYS A 46 2.76 19.81 -3.27
N SER A 47 2.44 19.43 -2.03
CA SER A 47 3.34 19.64 -0.89
C SER A 47 3.30 18.47 0.08
N GLY A 48 4.46 18.18 0.68
CA GLY A 48 4.69 17.04 1.57
C GLY A 48 6.15 16.59 1.48
N PRO A 49 6.75 16.06 2.57
CA PRO A 49 8.16 15.66 2.56
C PRO A 49 8.53 14.64 1.48
N LEU A 50 7.55 13.88 0.97
CA LEU A 50 7.74 12.86 -0.07
C LEU A 50 7.06 13.22 -1.40
N HIS A 51 6.79 14.51 -1.62
CA HIS A 51 6.33 14.98 -2.92
C HIS A 51 7.30 14.55 -4.03
N GLY A 52 6.75 14.11 -5.17
CA GLY A 52 7.54 13.60 -6.30
C GLY A 52 7.94 12.12 -6.18
N ILE A 53 7.76 11.49 -5.02
CA ILE A 53 7.91 10.03 -4.87
C ILE A 53 6.64 9.35 -5.37
N ARG A 54 6.80 8.33 -6.22
CA ARG A 54 5.71 7.47 -6.70
C ARG A 54 5.90 6.05 -6.17
N ILE A 55 4.81 5.44 -5.69
CA ILE A 55 4.81 4.10 -5.10
C ILE A 55 3.82 3.22 -5.87
N LEU A 56 4.32 2.12 -6.40
CA LEU A 56 3.52 1.01 -6.90
C LEU A 56 3.21 0.07 -5.72
N ASP A 57 1.98 0.13 -5.23
CA ASP A 57 1.55 -0.65 -4.07
C ASP A 57 0.87 -1.95 -4.52
N LEU A 58 1.58 -3.07 -4.37
CA LEU A 58 1.08 -4.42 -4.66
C LEU A 58 0.62 -5.17 -3.38
N THR A 59 0.55 -4.48 -2.25
CA THR A 59 0.32 -5.09 -0.95
C THR A 59 -1.16 -5.29 -0.67
N ARG A 60 -1.47 -6.18 0.27
CA ARG A 60 -2.83 -6.53 0.71
C ARG A 60 -2.89 -6.68 2.23
N ILE A 61 -4.11 -6.71 2.76
CA ILE A 61 -4.38 -6.94 4.19
C ILE A 61 -3.94 -5.77 5.06
N LEU A 62 -2.85 -5.83 5.83
CA LEU A 62 -2.57 -4.82 6.86
C LEU A 62 -1.16 -4.21 6.81
N ALA A 63 -0.10 -4.96 7.11
CA ALA A 63 1.25 -4.41 7.28
C ALA A 63 1.73 -3.57 6.07
N GLY A 64 1.63 -4.14 4.87
CA GLY A 64 1.99 -3.48 3.62
C GLY A 64 1.11 -2.26 3.31
N PRO A 65 -0.24 -2.40 3.30
CA PRO A 65 -1.12 -1.27 3.06
C PRO A 65 -0.94 -0.14 4.07
N PHE A 66 -0.72 -0.47 5.34
CA PHE A 66 -0.44 0.51 6.38
C PHE A 66 0.86 1.27 6.10
N CYS A 67 1.94 0.57 5.75
CA CYS A 67 3.21 1.18 5.36
C CYS A 67 3.03 2.16 4.19
N SER A 68 2.47 1.71 3.06
CA SER A 68 2.32 2.56 1.87
C SER A 68 1.34 3.71 2.09
N MET A 69 0.31 3.54 2.94
CA MET A 69 -0.58 4.63 3.35
C MET A 69 0.19 5.74 4.06
N LEU A 70 1.10 5.40 4.98
CA LEU A 70 1.90 6.40 5.69
C LEU A 70 2.79 7.21 4.73
N PHE A 71 3.26 6.61 3.64
CA PHE A 71 3.94 7.35 2.58
C PHE A 71 2.99 8.31 1.83
N GLY A 72 1.76 7.88 1.56
CA GLY A 72 0.71 8.74 0.98
C GLY A 72 0.35 9.91 1.89
N ASP A 73 0.28 9.68 3.20
CA ASP A 73 0.07 10.72 4.22
C ASP A 73 1.22 11.76 4.22
N LEU A 74 2.43 11.37 3.81
CA LEU A 74 3.61 12.25 3.65
C LEU A 74 3.74 12.89 2.26
N GLY A 75 2.73 12.73 1.39
CA GLY A 75 2.64 13.37 0.08
C GLY A 75 3.18 12.55 -1.09
N ALA A 76 3.53 11.27 -0.90
CA ALA A 76 3.87 10.39 -2.01
C ALA A 76 2.64 10.05 -2.86
N GLU A 77 2.82 9.89 -4.18
CA GLU A 77 1.78 9.35 -5.04
C GLU A 77 1.75 7.82 -4.93
N VAL A 78 0.72 7.29 -4.27
CA VAL A 78 0.56 5.84 -4.09
C VAL A 78 -0.51 5.32 -5.05
N ILE A 79 -0.14 4.35 -5.88
CA ILE A 79 -1.04 3.65 -6.80
C ILE A 79 -1.13 2.19 -6.37
N LYS A 80 -2.25 1.83 -5.75
CA LYS A 80 -2.57 0.46 -5.34
C LYS A 80 -3.08 -0.33 -6.54
N ILE A 81 -2.46 -1.47 -6.78
CA ILE A 81 -2.90 -2.43 -7.79
C ILE A 81 -3.70 -3.52 -7.14
N GLU A 82 -4.89 -3.77 -7.68
CA GLU A 82 -5.83 -4.72 -7.11
C GLU A 82 -6.30 -5.75 -8.13
N GLN A 83 -6.77 -6.90 -7.62
CA GLN A 83 -7.30 -7.96 -8.47
C GLN A 83 -8.65 -7.53 -9.06
N PRO A 84 -8.85 -7.60 -10.38
CA PRO A 84 -10.16 -7.32 -10.98
C PRO A 84 -11.27 -8.20 -10.39
N GLY A 85 -12.42 -7.59 -10.13
CA GLY A 85 -13.61 -8.25 -9.57
C GLY A 85 -13.55 -8.55 -8.06
N LYS A 86 -12.36 -8.69 -7.48
CA LYS A 86 -12.19 -9.02 -6.05
C LYS A 86 -11.69 -7.84 -5.21
N GLY A 87 -10.66 -7.14 -5.68
CA GLY A 87 -9.97 -6.13 -4.90
C GLY A 87 -9.02 -6.70 -3.83
N ASP A 88 -8.66 -5.86 -2.87
CA ASP A 88 -8.08 -6.26 -1.58
C ASP A 88 -9.10 -7.06 -0.74
N ASP A 89 -8.65 -8.07 0.02
CA ASP A 89 -9.53 -8.90 0.85
C ASP A 89 -10.26 -8.06 1.90
N THR A 90 -9.58 -7.03 2.43
CA THR A 90 -10.10 -6.18 3.50
C THR A 90 -11.28 -5.32 3.07
N ARG A 91 -11.55 -5.15 1.77
CA ARG A 91 -12.71 -4.38 1.27
C ARG A 91 -14.04 -4.86 1.83
N ASN A 92 -14.13 -6.16 2.11
CA ASN A 92 -15.35 -6.81 2.60
C ASN A 92 -15.26 -7.21 4.09
N TRP A 93 -14.17 -6.84 4.79
CA TRP A 93 -13.97 -7.23 6.20
C TRP A 93 -14.57 -6.18 7.14
N GLY A 94 -15.72 -6.48 7.73
CA GLY A 94 -16.37 -5.65 8.75
C GLY A 94 -17.22 -6.51 9.68
N PRO A 95 -18.05 -5.91 10.54
CA PRO A 95 -18.27 -4.46 10.74
C PRO A 95 -17.10 -3.72 11.42
N PRO A 96 -17.08 -2.36 11.42
CA PRO A 96 -18.08 -1.47 10.81
C PRO A 96 -17.86 -1.23 9.30
N PHE A 97 -18.93 -0.85 8.61
CA PHE A 97 -18.93 -0.46 7.20
C PHE A 97 -19.35 1.01 7.05
N GLN A 98 -18.74 1.72 6.10
CA GLN A 98 -19.16 3.04 5.65
C GLN A 98 -19.71 2.90 4.23
N GLY A 99 -21.04 2.89 4.09
CA GLY A 99 -21.68 2.57 2.82
C GLY A 99 -21.39 1.11 2.43
N ASP A 100 -20.85 0.88 1.24
CA ASP A 100 -20.48 -0.46 0.76
C ASP A 100 -18.99 -0.80 0.97
N GLN A 101 -18.24 0.04 1.70
CA GLN A 101 -16.83 -0.17 1.98
C GLN A 101 -16.60 -0.52 3.45
N SER A 102 -15.71 -1.48 3.69
CA SER A 102 -15.20 -1.76 5.03
C SER A 102 -14.45 -0.56 5.62
N CYS A 103 -14.74 -0.22 6.88
CA CYS A 103 -13.94 0.75 7.62
C CYS A 103 -12.49 0.27 7.82
N TYR A 104 -12.26 -1.04 7.89
CA TYR A 104 -10.92 -1.63 7.93
C TYR A 104 -10.13 -1.22 6.68
N PHE A 105 -10.68 -1.48 5.49
CA PHE A 105 -10.03 -1.11 4.23
C PHE A 105 -9.77 0.40 4.14
N LEU A 106 -10.77 1.22 4.49
CA LEU A 106 -10.66 2.67 4.45
C LEU A 106 -9.58 3.20 5.40
N SER A 107 -9.46 2.60 6.59
CA SER A 107 -8.52 3.05 7.63
C SER A 107 -7.04 2.91 7.24
N ILE A 108 -6.72 2.00 6.30
CA ILE A 108 -5.35 1.66 5.89
C ILE A 108 -5.08 1.90 4.39
N ASN A 109 -6.01 2.53 3.67
CA ASN A 109 -5.86 2.83 2.23
C ASN A 109 -6.26 4.26 1.84
N ARG A 110 -6.43 5.18 2.81
CA ARG A 110 -6.57 6.61 2.50
C ARG A 110 -5.33 7.13 1.76
N ASN A 111 -5.50 8.24 1.03
CA ASN A 111 -4.45 8.87 0.23
C ASN A 111 -3.82 7.99 -0.88
N LYS A 112 -4.49 6.88 -1.24
CA LYS A 112 -4.09 6.03 -2.37
C LYS A 112 -5.06 6.17 -3.54
N LYS A 113 -4.51 6.11 -4.75
CA LYS A 113 -5.27 5.76 -5.96
C LYS A 113 -5.36 4.24 -6.04
N SER A 114 -6.42 3.72 -6.62
CA SER A 114 -6.60 2.27 -6.84
C SER A 114 -6.88 2.00 -8.32
N VAL A 115 -6.25 0.96 -8.86
CA VAL A 115 -6.48 0.46 -10.21
C VAL A 115 -6.57 -1.06 -10.18
N ALA A 116 -7.62 -1.61 -10.77
CA ALA A 116 -7.76 -3.05 -10.93
C ALA A 116 -6.97 -3.51 -12.16
N VAL A 117 -5.94 -4.35 -11.97
CA VAL A 117 -5.08 -4.87 -13.06
C VAL A 117 -4.80 -6.35 -12.85
N ASN A 118 -4.96 -7.15 -13.90
CA ASN A 118 -4.56 -8.55 -13.87
C ASN A 118 -3.09 -8.71 -14.29
N LEU A 119 -2.19 -8.83 -13.32
CA LEU A 119 -0.73 -8.97 -13.57
C LEU A 119 -0.33 -10.31 -14.19
N LYS A 120 -1.27 -11.27 -14.32
CA LYS A 120 -1.00 -12.55 -14.99
C LYS A 120 -1.06 -12.44 -16.50
N THR A 121 -1.69 -11.41 -17.06
CA THR A 121 -1.79 -11.24 -18.51
C THR A 121 -0.69 -10.31 -19.05
N PRO A 122 -0.28 -10.47 -20.32
CA PRO A 122 0.65 -9.54 -20.96
C PRO A 122 0.15 -8.09 -20.91
N GLU A 123 -1.13 -7.85 -21.16
CA GLU A 123 -1.73 -6.51 -21.18
C GLU A 123 -1.68 -5.83 -19.81
N GLY A 124 -1.87 -6.61 -18.74
CA GLY A 124 -1.74 -6.10 -17.38
C GLY A 124 -0.30 -5.73 -17.04
N LYS A 125 0.67 -6.53 -17.46
CA LYS A 125 2.10 -6.21 -17.30
C LYS A 125 2.49 -4.97 -18.10
N ASP A 126 2.02 -4.86 -19.34
CA ASP A 126 2.25 -3.69 -20.20
C ASP A 126 1.64 -2.42 -19.61
N LEU A 127 0.44 -2.52 -19.03
CA LEU A 127 -0.19 -1.40 -18.33
C LEU A 127 0.65 -0.93 -17.14
N ILE A 128 1.16 -1.84 -16.32
CA ILE A 128 2.06 -1.47 -15.21
C ILE A 128 3.33 -0.81 -15.73
N GLN A 129 3.94 -1.32 -16.79
CA GLN A 129 5.11 -0.69 -17.40
C GLN A 129 4.80 0.70 -17.94
N LYS A 130 3.59 0.96 -18.44
CA LYS A 130 3.18 2.31 -18.87
C LYS A 130 2.98 3.27 -17.70
N ILE A 131 2.41 2.81 -16.59
CA ILE A 131 2.17 3.64 -15.40
C ILE A 131 3.49 3.88 -14.62
N PHE A 132 4.34 2.87 -14.57
CA PHE A 132 5.64 2.82 -13.89
C PHE A 132 6.73 2.34 -14.86
N PRO A 133 7.22 3.22 -15.76
CA PRO A 133 8.25 2.84 -16.73
C PRO A 133 9.52 2.37 -16.03
N GLY A 134 9.99 1.18 -16.43
CA GLY A 134 11.07 0.41 -15.80
C GLY A 134 12.47 1.02 -15.93
N ASN A 135 12.62 2.25 -16.41
CA ASN A 135 13.93 2.89 -16.64
C ASN A 135 14.66 3.29 -15.34
N TYR A 136 14.21 2.78 -14.20
CA TYR A 136 14.67 3.12 -12.86
C TYR A 136 14.86 1.90 -11.95
N ILE A 137 15.11 0.71 -12.52
CA ILE A 137 15.36 -0.51 -11.71
C ILE A 137 16.46 -0.25 -10.67
N PHE A 138 17.54 0.43 -11.05
CA PHE A 138 18.60 0.82 -10.12
C PHE A 138 18.24 1.96 -9.16
N ARG A 139 17.11 2.65 -9.31
CA ARG A 139 16.64 3.69 -8.37
C ARG A 139 15.46 3.21 -7.51
N PHE A 140 15.03 1.96 -7.65
CA PHE A 140 13.85 1.46 -6.97
C PHE A 140 14.19 0.97 -5.55
N CYS A 141 13.40 1.39 -4.56
CA CYS A 141 13.40 0.78 -3.24
C CYS A 141 12.24 -0.20 -3.18
N GLY A 142 12.53 -1.50 -3.15
CA GLY A 142 11.51 -2.54 -3.15
C GLY A 142 11.31 -3.09 -1.74
N LEU A 143 10.07 -3.12 -1.26
CA LEU A 143 9.70 -3.76 -0.02
C LEU A 143 9.03 -5.11 -0.30
N ILE A 144 9.47 -6.14 0.41
CA ILE A 144 8.77 -7.40 0.52
C ILE A 144 8.38 -7.57 2.00
N THR A 145 7.09 -7.85 2.22
CA THR A 145 6.55 -8.15 3.55
C THR A 145 6.12 -9.61 3.60
N THR A 146 6.71 -10.39 4.50
CA THR A 146 6.39 -11.82 4.68
C THR A 146 6.07 -12.14 6.14
N GLY A 147 5.60 -13.36 6.40
CA GLY A 147 5.43 -13.84 7.77
C GLY A 147 6.73 -14.13 8.51
N PHE A 148 7.66 -14.78 7.79
CA PHE A 148 8.80 -15.46 8.37
C PHE A 148 10.13 -15.21 7.63
N GLY A 149 10.16 -14.22 6.74
CA GLY A 149 11.28 -13.95 5.84
C GLY A 149 11.07 -14.57 4.45
N SER A 150 11.88 -14.10 3.49
CA SER A 150 11.96 -14.72 2.16
C SER A 150 12.92 -15.92 2.08
N ASP A 151 13.60 -16.24 3.18
CA ASP A 151 14.51 -17.36 3.34
C ASP A 151 14.30 -18.10 4.69
N GLY A 152 15.06 -19.17 4.91
CA GLY A 152 14.99 -19.96 6.12
C GLY A 152 13.87 -21.02 6.17
N PRO A 153 13.79 -21.80 7.25
CA PRO A 153 12.95 -23.00 7.35
C PRO A 153 11.44 -22.72 7.34
N TYR A 154 11.05 -21.46 7.57
CA TYR A 154 9.65 -21.03 7.65
C TYR A 154 9.19 -20.16 6.49
N ALA A 155 10.06 -19.88 5.50
CA ALA A 155 9.76 -18.98 4.36
C ALA A 155 8.48 -19.32 3.60
N HIS A 156 8.13 -20.61 3.52
CA HIS A 156 6.94 -21.08 2.80
C HIS A 156 5.66 -21.16 3.65
N ARG A 157 5.72 -20.76 4.92
CA ARG A 157 4.56 -20.77 5.82
C ARG A 157 3.77 -19.47 5.71
N SER A 158 2.45 -19.57 5.87
CA SER A 158 1.59 -18.40 5.93
C SER A 158 1.87 -17.57 7.19
N GLY A 159 2.19 -16.30 6.99
CA GLY A 159 2.37 -15.33 8.05
C GLY A 159 1.07 -14.66 8.44
N TYR A 160 0.62 -14.87 9.68
CA TYR A 160 -0.48 -14.12 10.27
C TYR A 160 0.00 -13.46 11.56
N ASP A 161 -0.52 -12.26 11.84
CA ASP A 161 -0.19 -11.48 13.05
C ASP A 161 -0.22 -12.32 14.32
N VAL A 162 -1.32 -13.07 14.55
CA VAL A 162 -1.49 -13.90 15.74
C VAL A 162 -0.42 -15.01 15.86
N VAL A 163 0.04 -15.55 14.74
CA VAL A 163 1.08 -16.60 14.75
C VAL A 163 2.42 -16.00 15.12
N ALA A 164 2.78 -14.87 14.52
CA ALA A 164 4.01 -14.16 14.83
C ALA A 164 4.00 -13.62 16.27
N ALA A 165 2.87 -13.09 16.76
CA ALA A 165 2.71 -12.63 18.13
C ALA A 165 2.82 -13.77 19.16
N ALA A 166 2.27 -14.95 18.85
CA ALA A 166 2.43 -16.13 19.69
C ALA A 166 3.90 -16.58 19.74
N MET A 167 4.53 -16.72 18.58
CA MET A 167 5.91 -17.20 18.47
C MET A 167 6.94 -16.22 19.04
N GLY A 168 6.70 -14.91 18.88
CA GLY A 168 7.58 -13.86 19.40
C GLY A 168 7.38 -13.53 20.88
N GLY A 169 6.48 -14.24 21.58
CA GLY A 169 6.29 -14.09 23.03
C GLY A 169 5.33 -12.97 23.44
N LEU A 170 4.83 -12.15 22.51
CA LEU A 170 3.88 -11.06 22.83
C LEU A 170 2.62 -11.57 23.53
N MET A 171 2.09 -12.72 23.10
CA MET A 171 0.91 -13.30 23.75
C MET A 171 1.19 -13.79 25.17
N HIS A 172 2.42 -14.24 25.45
CA HIS A 172 2.79 -14.74 26.77
C HIS A 172 2.80 -13.62 27.82
N ILE A 173 3.20 -12.41 27.41
CA ILE A 173 3.23 -11.23 28.30
C ILE A 173 1.93 -10.42 28.28
N THR A 174 0.91 -10.87 27.54
CA THR A 174 -0.37 -10.17 27.41
C THR A 174 -1.45 -10.94 28.15
N GLY A 175 -2.12 -10.28 29.09
CA GLY A 175 -3.21 -10.87 29.87
C GLY A 175 -3.03 -10.66 31.38
N PRO A 176 -3.92 -11.24 32.21
CA PRO A 176 -3.79 -11.21 33.66
C PRO A 176 -2.51 -11.92 34.12
N GLU A 177 -1.89 -11.42 35.21
CA GLU A 177 -0.75 -12.09 35.85
C GLU A 177 -1.13 -13.50 36.30
N GLY A 178 -0.32 -14.50 35.94
CA GLY A 178 -0.59 -15.92 36.21
C GLY A 178 -1.75 -16.53 35.42
N GLY A 179 -2.36 -15.79 34.49
CA GLY A 179 -3.41 -16.27 33.59
C GLY A 179 -2.90 -16.85 32.28
N ASP A 180 -3.83 -17.33 31.44
CA ASP A 180 -3.50 -17.86 30.12
C ASP A 180 -3.02 -16.75 29.15
N PRO A 181 -2.09 -17.07 28.22
CA PRO A 181 -1.65 -16.14 27.18
C PRO A 181 -2.82 -15.57 26.36
N CYS A 182 -2.91 -14.25 26.29
CA CYS A 182 -3.98 -13.56 25.57
C CYS A 182 -3.51 -12.96 24.25
N ARG A 183 -4.41 -12.88 23.28
CA ARG A 183 -4.17 -12.12 22.04
C ARG A 183 -4.29 -10.63 22.31
N VAL A 184 -3.50 -9.84 21.59
CA VAL A 184 -3.67 -8.38 21.59
C VAL A 184 -4.93 -8.02 20.80
N GLY A 185 -5.69 -7.04 21.29
CA GLY A 185 -6.95 -6.60 20.68
C GLY A 185 -6.81 -5.92 19.31
N VAL A 186 -5.57 -5.63 18.90
CA VAL A 186 -5.23 -5.09 17.59
C VAL A 186 -4.04 -5.87 17.04
N ALA A 187 -3.93 -5.94 15.71
CA ALA A 187 -2.83 -6.60 15.01
C ALA A 187 -1.52 -5.79 15.14
N MET A 188 -0.95 -5.80 16.35
CA MET A 188 0.24 -5.03 16.72
C MET A 188 1.46 -5.44 15.91
N THR A 189 1.58 -6.71 15.53
CA THR A 189 2.71 -7.21 14.74
C THR A 189 2.67 -6.62 13.33
N ASP A 190 1.50 -6.64 12.69
CA ASP A 190 1.33 -6.03 11.38
C ASP A 190 1.64 -4.53 11.41
N LEU A 191 1.13 -3.80 12.41
CA LEU A 191 1.37 -2.36 12.54
C LEU A 191 2.85 -2.04 12.79
N ALA A 192 3.50 -2.76 13.72
CA ALA A 192 4.92 -2.62 13.97
C ALA A 192 5.74 -2.90 12.70
N THR A 193 5.41 -3.98 11.98
CA THR A 193 6.12 -4.35 10.75
C THR A 193 5.99 -3.28 9.68
N GLY A 194 4.80 -2.69 9.53
CA GLY A 194 4.59 -1.54 8.64
C GLY A 194 5.43 -0.31 9.03
N LEU A 195 5.62 -0.04 10.32
CA LEU A 195 6.46 1.05 10.80
C LEU A 195 7.96 0.80 10.59
N TYR A 196 8.44 -0.40 10.89
CA TYR A 196 9.82 -0.80 10.59
C TYR A 196 10.11 -0.72 9.09
N ALA A 197 9.21 -1.25 8.27
CA ALA A 197 9.32 -1.16 6.81
C ALA A 197 9.35 0.30 6.33
N LYS A 198 8.50 1.17 6.88
CA LYS A 198 8.55 2.62 6.58
C LYS A 198 9.92 3.22 6.91
N GLY A 199 10.44 2.93 8.10
CA GLY A 199 11.76 3.42 8.52
C GLY A 199 12.88 2.94 7.60
N ALA A 200 12.88 1.66 7.24
CA ALA A 200 13.85 1.07 6.32
C ALA A 200 13.77 1.70 4.91
N ILE A 201 12.56 1.92 4.38
CA ILE A 201 12.37 2.58 3.08
C ILE A 201 12.84 4.03 3.12
N LEU A 202 12.54 4.79 4.18
CA LEU A 202 13.04 6.16 4.30
C LEU A 202 14.57 6.22 4.36
N ALA A 203 15.20 5.30 5.10
CA ALA A 203 16.66 5.17 5.12
C ALA A 203 17.23 4.80 3.74
N ALA A 204 16.56 3.91 3.01
CA ALA A 204 16.91 3.55 1.64
C ALA A 204 16.79 4.73 0.67
N LEU A 205 15.71 5.51 0.77
CA LEU A 205 15.51 6.71 -0.03
C LEU A 205 16.59 7.76 0.24
N TYR A 206 16.98 7.93 1.51
CA TYR A 206 18.07 8.81 1.91
C TYR A 206 19.44 8.32 1.39
N GLN A 207 19.70 7.02 1.45
CA GLN A 207 20.91 6.42 0.87
C GLN A 207 20.94 6.64 -0.64
N ARG A 208 19.81 6.40 -1.32
CA ARG A 208 19.65 6.57 -2.77
C ARG A 208 19.89 8.01 -3.21
N GLU A 209 19.58 9.00 -2.39
CA GLU A 209 19.89 10.41 -2.70
C GLU A 209 21.40 10.62 -2.87
N LYS A 210 22.21 9.92 -2.07
CA LYS A 210 23.68 10.02 -2.11
C LYS A 210 24.30 9.15 -3.20
N THR A 211 23.77 7.93 -3.39
CA THR A 211 24.38 6.92 -4.26
C THR A 211 23.78 6.89 -5.66
N GLY A 212 22.56 7.40 -5.83
CA GLY A 212 21.73 7.18 -7.02
C GLY A 212 21.18 5.76 -7.15
N ILE A 213 21.45 4.87 -6.18
CA ILE A 213 21.12 3.44 -6.23
C ILE A 213 20.06 3.10 -5.18
N GLY A 214 19.00 2.40 -5.58
CA GLY A 214 17.96 1.86 -4.73
C GLY A 214 18.33 0.47 -4.20
N GLN A 215 17.53 -0.02 -3.26
CA GLN A 215 17.80 -1.30 -2.58
C GLN A 215 16.53 -2.10 -2.35
N ARG A 216 16.70 -3.42 -2.24
CA ARG A 216 15.63 -4.32 -1.79
C ARG A 216 15.67 -4.39 -0.26
N ILE A 217 14.50 -4.22 0.35
CA ILE A 217 14.25 -4.35 1.78
C ILE A 217 13.34 -5.55 1.96
N ASP A 218 13.74 -6.46 2.84
CA ASP A 218 12.90 -7.52 3.34
C ASP A 218 12.53 -7.21 4.79
N CYS A 219 11.25 -7.33 5.11
CA CYS A 219 10.73 -7.19 6.46
C CYS A 219 9.73 -8.31 6.71
N ASP A 220 9.84 -8.96 7.86
CA ASP A 220 8.94 -10.03 8.24
C ASP A 220 8.34 -9.84 9.64
N LEU A 221 7.17 -10.43 9.83
CA LEU A 221 6.39 -10.32 11.05
C LEU A 221 7.13 -10.90 12.26
N LEU A 222 7.76 -12.07 12.11
CA LEU A 222 8.42 -12.75 13.22
C LEU A 222 9.66 -11.98 13.69
N SER A 223 10.57 -11.59 12.79
CA SER A 223 11.75 -10.79 13.13
C SER A 223 11.36 -9.47 13.77
N THR A 224 10.26 -8.85 13.31
CA THR A 224 9.74 -7.63 13.93
C THR A 224 9.31 -7.89 15.38
N GLN A 225 8.59 -8.99 15.64
CA GLN A 225 8.17 -9.34 16.99
C GLN A 225 9.34 -9.63 17.91
N VAL A 226 10.30 -10.46 17.46
CA VAL A 226 11.48 -10.77 18.27
C VAL A 226 12.23 -9.49 18.66
N ARG A 227 12.36 -8.52 17.74
CA ARG A 227 13.03 -7.24 18.00
C ARG A 227 12.27 -6.29 18.93
N ASN A 228 10.96 -6.44 19.09
CA ASN A 228 10.19 -5.59 20.00
C ASN A 228 10.42 -5.95 21.48
N PHE A 229 10.91 -7.16 21.77
CA PHE A 229 11.06 -7.68 23.14
C PHE A 229 12.50 -8.08 23.52
N SER A 230 13.46 -7.89 22.62
CA SER A 230 14.90 -8.08 22.85
C SER A 230 15.60 -6.75 23.13
#